data_AF-A0A857V9Z2-F1
#
_entry.id   AF-A0A857V9Z2-F1
#
_cell.length_a   1.000
_cell.length_b   1.000
_cell.length_c   1.000
_cell.angle_alpha   90.00
_cell.angle_beta   90.00
_cell.angle_gamma   90.00
#
_symmetry.space_group_name_H-M   'P 1'
#
loop_
_entity.id
_entity.type
_entity.pdbx_description
1 polymer ?
#
loop_
_entity_poly.entity_id
_entity_poly.type
_entity_poly.pdbx_seq_one_letter_code
_entity_poly.pdbx_strand_id
1 'polypeptide(L)'
;MVQPGNDAKDQAELKQAQEDYKKATTEWQKKVDAQTAELNSKYHGKFLGFSTRVGAFEATGVKELGKEDLVVGDGAEVKDDTKFAVYYIGWNAKGEIFDQSINSGKLKAPFAVNGPAHTSVIQGWKEGLIGMKVGGVRELTIPADKAYGNKGQGDKIPANAPLKFVVMAIEKPAEIPRPEMPEVIKRYYRSRGLNV
;
A
#
# COMPACT_ATOMS: atom_id res chain seq x y z
N MET A 1 -12.53 50.02 -10.99
CA MET A 1 -11.80 49.01 -10.20
C MET A 1 -12.83 48.19 -9.43
N VAL A 2 -13.23 47.04 -9.96
CA VAL A 2 -14.21 46.17 -9.30
C VAL A 2 -13.41 45.17 -8.47
N GLN A 3 -13.57 45.19 -7.15
CA GLN A 3 -12.91 44.22 -6.27
C GLN A 3 -13.38 42.81 -6.64
N PRO A 4 -12.48 41.87 -6.97
CA PRO A 4 -12.90 40.52 -7.31
C PRO A 4 -13.05 39.69 -6.04
N GLY A 5 -14.28 39.28 -5.72
CA GLY A 5 -14.52 38.10 -4.86
C GLY A 5 -15.26 38.33 -3.54
N ASN A 6 -16.38 39.05 -3.53
CA ASN A 6 -17.22 39.12 -2.32
C ASN A 6 -18.74 39.06 -2.61
N ASP A 7 -19.15 38.33 -3.63
CA ASP A 7 -20.57 38.09 -3.87
C ASP A 7 -21.04 36.99 -2.90
N ALA A 8 -22.12 37.26 -2.16
CA ALA A 8 -22.74 36.28 -1.24
C ALA A 8 -23.06 34.94 -1.93
N LYS A 9 -23.24 34.99 -3.26
CA LYS A 9 -23.43 33.82 -4.14
C LYS A 9 -22.17 32.96 -4.25
N ASP A 10 -21.00 33.57 -4.39
CA ASP A 10 -19.70 32.86 -4.45
C ASP A 10 -19.38 32.19 -3.11
N GLN A 11 -19.73 32.83 -2.00
CA GLN A 11 -19.59 32.24 -0.67
C GLN A 11 -20.58 31.10 -0.41
N ALA A 12 -21.83 31.22 -0.87
CA ALA A 12 -22.83 30.17 -0.77
C ALA A 12 -22.45 28.94 -1.60
N GLU A 13 -21.96 29.14 -2.83
CA GLU A 13 -21.48 28.07 -3.71
C GLU A 13 -20.28 27.34 -3.10
N LEU A 14 -19.29 28.08 -2.57
CA LEU A 14 -18.14 27.50 -1.88
C LEU A 14 -18.58 26.67 -0.66
N LYS A 15 -19.48 27.20 0.17
CA LYS A 15 -19.96 26.51 1.36
C LYS A 15 -20.70 25.23 1.01
N GLN A 16 -21.59 25.28 0.02
CA GLN A 16 -22.31 24.11 -0.46
C GLN A 16 -21.35 23.04 -1.00
N ALA A 17 -20.39 23.43 -1.84
CA ALA A 17 -19.39 22.51 -2.37
C ALA A 17 -18.54 21.87 -1.26
N GLN A 18 -18.17 22.62 -0.22
CA GLN A 18 -17.46 22.10 0.95
C GLN A 18 -18.29 21.08 1.73
N GLU A 19 -19.58 21.36 1.95
CA GLU A 19 -20.50 20.45 2.64
C GLU A 19 -20.71 19.16 1.84
N ASP A 20 -20.90 19.25 0.52
CA ASP A 20 -21.10 18.09 -0.35
C ASP A 20 -19.82 17.27 -0.48
N TYR A 21 -18.66 17.91 -0.63
CA TYR A 21 -17.37 17.23 -0.62
C TYR A 21 -17.11 16.52 0.73
N LYS A 22 -17.45 17.17 1.85
CA LYS A 22 -17.37 16.55 3.18
C LYS A 22 -18.30 15.34 3.33
N LYS A 23 -19.53 15.43 2.83
CA LYS A 23 -20.48 14.29 2.82
C LYS A 23 -19.93 13.15 1.97
N ALA A 24 -19.51 13.43 0.73
CA ALA A 24 -18.97 12.44 -0.19
C ALA A 24 -17.73 11.74 0.39
N THR A 25 -16.81 12.50 0.99
CA THR A 25 -15.62 11.93 1.65
C THR A 25 -15.96 11.10 2.88
N THR A 26 -16.98 11.48 3.65
CA THR A 26 -17.48 10.69 4.79
C THR A 26 -18.08 9.36 4.32
N GLU A 27 -18.91 9.38 3.26
CA GLU A 27 -19.48 8.17 2.68
C GLU A 27 -18.42 7.26 2.07
N TRP A 28 -17.45 7.85 1.38
CA TRP A 28 -16.28 7.14 0.87
C TRP A 28 -15.52 6.46 2.01
N GLN A 29 -15.22 7.17 3.09
CA GLN A 29 -14.51 6.61 4.24
C GLN A 29 -15.30 5.45 4.85
N LYS A 30 -16.62 5.58 5.02
CA LYS A 30 -17.47 4.48 5.51
C LYS A 30 -17.38 3.23 4.61
N LYS A 31 -17.37 3.40 3.29
CA LYS A 31 -17.23 2.27 2.35
C LYS A 31 -15.86 1.62 2.46
N VAL A 32 -14.79 2.42 2.56
CA VAL A 32 -13.41 1.92 2.75
C VAL A 32 -13.28 1.17 4.08
N ASP A 33 -13.86 1.70 5.15
CA ASP A 33 -13.83 1.07 6.47
C ASP A 33 -14.61 -0.25 6.47
N ALA A 34 -15.77 -0.30 5.81
CA ALA A 34 -16.57 -1.52 5.68
C ALA A 34 -15.81 -2.60 4.88
N GLN A 35 -15.22 -2.24 3.73
CA GLN A 35 -14.40 -3.18 2.95
C GLN A 35 -13.18 -3.64 3.75
N THR A 36 -12.51 -2.73 4.47
CA THR A 36 -11.35 -3.07 5.31
C THR A 36 -11.76 -4.01 6.44
N ALA A 37 -12.93 -3.81 7.07
CA ALA A 37 -13.44 -4.71 8.11
C ALA A 37 -13.76 -6.11 7.59
N GLU A 38 -14.31 -6.22 6.37
CA GLU A 38 -14.54 -7.50 5.69
C GLU A 38 -13.21 -8.22 5.41
N LEU A 39 -12.26 -7.52 4.78
CA LEU A 39 -10.93 -8.06 4.47
C LEU A 39 -10.18 -8.44 5.76
N ASN A 40 -10.28 -7.63 6.81
CA ASN A 40 -9.69 -7.93 8.11
C ASN A 40 -10.27 -9.23 8.68
N SER A 41 -11.60 -9.38 8.69
CA SER A 41 -12.24 -10.61 9.18
C SER A 41 -11.80 -11.85 8.38
N LYS A 42 -11.60 -11.70 7.06
CA LYS A 42 -11.20 -12.80 6.16
C LYS A 42 -9.73 -13.18 6.26
N TYR A 43 -8.83 -12.20 6.35
CA TYR A 43 -7.39 -12.42 6.15
C TYR A 43 -6.54 -12.19 7.40
N HIS A 44 -6.99 -11.40 8.39
CA HIS A 44 -6.14 -10.99 9.52
C HIS A 44 -5.63 -12.18 10.33
N GLY A 45 -6.49 -13.12 10.72
CA GLY A 45 -6.07 -14.27 11.53
C GLY A 45 -5.02 -15.12 10.83
N LYS A 46 -5.23 -15.43 9.54
CA LYS A 46 -4.27 -16.17 8.71
C LYS A 46 -2.97 -15.39 8.55
N PHE A 47 -3.05 -14.10 8.24
CA PHE A 47 -1.88 -13.26 7.99
C PHE A 47 -1.03 -13.04 9.25
N LEU A 48 -1.68 -12.79 10.40
CA LEU A 48 -1.02 -12.60 11.67
C LEU A 48 -0.17 -13.81 12.07
N GLY A 49 -0.59 -15.03 11.71
CA GLY A 49 0.19 -16.25 11.96
C GLY A 49 1.58 -16.23 11.32
N PHE A 50 1.79 -15.47 10.25
CA PHE A 50 3.11 -15.35 9.59
C PHE A 50 4.00 -14.27 10.21
N SER A 51 3.52 -13.49 11.19
CA SER A 51 4.39 -12.57 11.94
C SER A 51 5.51 -13.29 12.69
N THR A 52 5.35 -14.59 12.96
CA THR A 52 6.38 -15.47 13.54
C THR A 52 7.59 -15.70 12.64
N ARG A 53 7.50 -15.37 11.34
CA ARG A 53 8.63 -15.43 10.39
C ARG A 53 9.63 -14.29 10.61
N VAL A 54 9.21 -13.22 11.30
CA VAL A 54 10.08 -12.08 11.56
C VAL A 54 11.18 -12.50 12.53
N GLY A 55 12.42 -12.34 12.09
CA GLY A 55 13.59 -12.68 12.87
C GLY A 55 14.87 -12.19 12.19
N ALA A 56 15.94 -12.14 12.97
CA ALA A 56 17.26 -11.82 12.44
C ALA A 56 17.73 -12.90 11.45
N PHE A 57 18.49 -12.49 10.44
CA PHE A 57 19.06 -13.38 9.43
C PHE A 57 20.43 -12.88 8.99
N GLU A 58 21.22 -13.77 8.40
CA GLU A 58 22.59 -13.45 8.01
C GLU A 58 22.64 -12.64 6.72
N ALA A 59 22.98 -11.35 6.84
CA ALA A 59 22.96 -10.41 5.73
C ALA A 59 23.95 -10.77 4.62
N THR A 60 25.15 -11.24 4.97
CA THR A 60 26.22 -11.55 4.00
C THR A 60 25.90 -12.75 3.12
N GLY A 61 24.98 -13.62 3.55
CA GLY A 61 24.51 -14.78 2.80
C GLY A 61 23.48 -14.46 1.72
N VAL A 62 22.88 -13.26 1.73
CA VAL A 62 21.83 -12.90 0.78
C VAL A 62 22.42 -12.29 -0.49
N LYS A 63 22.77 -13.15 -1.44
CA LYS A 63 23.38 -12.76 -2.72
C LYS A 63 22.40 -12.76 -3.89
N GLU A 64 21.29 -13.48 -3.75
CA GLU A 64 20.29 -13.66 -4.79
C GLU A 64 18.88 -13.60 -4.22
N LEU A 65 17.91 -13.42 -5.12
CA LEU A 65 16.50 -13.37 -4.74
C LEU A 65 15.99 -14.77 -4.38
N GLY A 66 15.69 -14.99 -3.11
CA GLY A 66 15.02 -16.19 -2.62
C GLY A 66 13.49 -16.05 -2.67
N LYS A 67 12.80 -17.12 -3.05
CA LYS A 67 11.33 -17.24 -3.06
C LYS A 67 10.94 -18.54 -2.36
N GLU A 68 10.18 -18.46 -1.27
CA GLU A 68 9.64 -19.61 -0.55
C GLU A 68 8.12 -19.50 -0.47
N ASP A 69 7.40 -20.41 -1.11
CA ASP A 69 5.94 -20.47 -0.99
C ASP A 69 5.56 -21.13 0.35
N LEU A 70 5.07 -20.30 1.28
CA LEU A 70 4.60 -20.77 2.59
C LEU A 70 3.20 -21.39 2.48
N VAL A 71 2.37 -20.82 1.60
CA VAL A 71 1.06 -21.33 1.23
C VAL A 71 0.88 -21.11 -0.27
N VAL A 72 0.64 -22.19 -1.02
CA VAL A 72 0.29 -22.08 -2.44
C VAL A 72 -1.18 -21.67 -2.56
N GLY A 73 -1.42 -20.57 -3.26
CA GLY A 73 -2.78 -20.11 -3.54
C GLY A 73 -3.51 -20.98 -4.57
N ASP A 74 -4.82 -20.80 -4.65
CA ASP A 74 -5.72 -21.48 -5.59
C ASP A 74 -6.21 -20.57 -6.73
N GLY A 75 -5.93 -19.27 -6.64
CA GLY A 75 -6.31 -18.28 -7.65
C GLY A 75 -5.36 -18.20 -8.84
N ALA A 76 -5.53 -17.11 -9.61
CA ALA A 76 -4.70 -16.82 -10.77
C ALA A 76 -3.21 -16.74 -10.42
N GLU A 77 -2.38 -17.27 -11.30
CA GLU A 77 -0.92 -17.11 -11.21
C GLU A 77 -0.53 -15.67 -11.54
N VAL A 78 0.34 -15.10 -10.73
CA VAL A 78 0.86 -13.74 -10.88
C VAL A 78 1.87 -13.68 -12.02
N LYS A 79 1.50 -12.92 -13.05
CA LYS A 79 2.32 -12.51 -14.20
C LYS A 79 2.55 -11.00 -14.17
N ASP A 80 3.32 -10.48 -15.12
CA ASP A 80 3.74 -9.07 -15.18
C ASP A 80 2.59 -8.05 -15.17
N ASP A 81 1.44 -8.41 -15.72
CA ASP A 81 0.25 -7.58 -15.88
C ASP A 81 -0.88 -7.94 -14.89
N THR A 82 -0.68 -8.98 -14.08
CA THR A 82 -1.71 -9.50 -13.19
C THR A 82 -2.03 -8.48 -12.11
N LYS A 83 -3.33 -8.19 -11.95
CA LYS A 83 -3.84 -7.24 -10.97
C LYS A 83 -4.32 -8.00 -9.73
N PHE A 84 -3.74 -7.66 -8.59
CA PHE A 84 -4.06 -8.26 -7.30
C PHE A 84 -3.77 -7.24 -6.19
N ALA A 85 -4.03 -7.62 -4.94
CA ALA A 85 -3.62 -6.82 -3.80
C ALA A 85 -2.84 -7.67 -2.80
N VAL A 86 -2.04 -7.04 -1.96
CA VAL A 86 -1.21 -7.75 -1.00
C VAL A 86 -1.29 -7.19 0.41
N TYR A 87 -1.11 -8.10 1.36
CA TYR A 87 -0.67 -7.78 2.72
C TYR A 87 0.76 -8.24 2.89
N TYR A 88 1.56 -7.46 3.61
CA TYR A 88 2.98 -7.77 3.78
C TYR A 88 3.52 -7.36 5.15
N ILE A 89 4.63 -7.99 5.52
CA ILE A 89 5.50 -7.60 6.63
C ILE A 89 6.90 -7.57 6.05
N GLY A 90 7.60 -6.44 6.16
CA GLY A 90 8.98 -6.26 5.71
C GLY A 90 9.91 -5.97 6.88
N TRP A 91 11.01 -6.71 6.97
CA TRP A 91 12.01 -6.54 8.02
C TRP A 91 13.45 -6.62 7.51
N ASN A 92 14.36 -5.97 8.23
CA ASN A 92 15.78 -5.94 7.93
C ASN A 92 16.51 -7.16 8.53
N ALA A 93 17.80 -7.31 8.24
CA ALA A 93 18.64 -8.40 8.76
C ALA A 93 18.69 -8.54 10.28
N LYS A 94 18.39 -7.47 11.03
CA LYS A 94 18.32 -7.49 12.50
C LYS A 94 17.00 -8.04 13.04
N GLY A 95 16.03 -8.34 12.17
CA GLY A 95 14.67 -8.72 12.57
C GLY A 95 13.77 -7.51 12.84
N GLU A 96 14.22 -6.29 12.52
CA GLU A 96 13.44 -5.08 12.78
C GLU A 96 12.44 -4.83 11.65
N ILE A 97 11.15 -4.80 11.98
CA ILE A 97 10.10 -4.46 11.02
C ILE A 97 10.21 -2.97 10.66
N PHE A 98 10.41 -2.68 9.39
CA PHE A 98 10.42 -1.32 8.85
C PHE A 98 9.06 -0.92 8.27
N ASP A 99 8.31 -1.88 7.74
CA ASP A 99 6.97 -1.65 7.22
C ASP A 99 6.09 -2.91 7.30
N GLN A 100 4.79 -2.72 7.50
CA GLN A 100 3.82 -3.81 7.58
C GLN A 100 2.38 -3.34 7.36
N SER A 101 1.56 -4.28 6.91
CA SER A 101 0.12 -4.10 6.73
C SER A 101 -0.72 -4.28 8.00
N ILE A 102 -0.11 -4.73 9.11
CA ILE A 102 -0.78 -4.84 10.40
C ILE A 102 -0.57 -3.54 11.19
N ASN A 103 -1.62 -2.97 11.76
CA ASN A 103 -1.56 -1.84 12.67
C ASN A 103 -2.60 -1.99 13.78
N SER A 104 -2.17 -1.81 15.03
CA SER A 104 -3.06 -1.89 16.21
C SER A 104 -3.94 -3.14 16.22
N GLY A 105 -3.40 -4.30 15.81
CA GLY A 105 -4.12 -5.58 15.78
C GLY A 105 -5.16 -5.73 14.67
N LYS A 106 -5.08 -4.91 13.60
CA LYS A 106 -5.93 -4.99 12.41
C LYS A 106 -5.12 -4.85 11.13
N LEU A 107 -5.65 -5.37 10.02
CA LEU A 107 -5.13 -5.09 8.69
C LEU A 107 -5.51 -3.67 8.24
N LYS A 108 -4.55 -2.98 7.64
CA LYS A 108 -4.78 -1.74 6.88
C LYS A 108 -5.48 -2.08 5.55
N ALA A 109 -5.76 -1.07 4.73
CA ALA A 109 -6.07 -1.29 3.32
C ALA A 109 -4.90 -2.04 2.64
N PRO A 110 -5.18 -3.05 1.79
CA PRO A 110 -4.13 -3.80 1.11
C PRO A 110 -3.44 -2.94 0.05
N PHE A 111 -2.18 -3.25 -0.24
CA PHE A 111 -1.44 -2.57 -1.30
C PHE A 111 -1.85 -3.14 -2.66
N ALA A 112 -2.38 -2.30 -3.55
CA ALA A 112 -2.79 -2.72 -4.89
C ALA A 112 -1.57 -2.85 -5.81
N VAL A 113 -1.43 -4.02 -6.44
CA VAL A 113 -0.43 -4.29 -7.48
C VAL A 113 -1.17 -4.35 -8.81
N ASN A 114 -0.96 -3.34 -9.66
CA ASN A 114 -1.59 -3.25 -10.98
C ASN A 114 -0.67 -3.84 -12.06
N GLY A 115 -0.18 -5.07 -11.81
CA GLY A 115 0.92 -5.67 -12.55
C GLY A 115 2.28 -5.42 -11.88
N PRO A 116 3.04 -6.46 -11.49
CA PRO A 116 4.36 -6.31 -10.88
C PRO A 116 5.32 -5.43 -11.70
N ALA A 117 5.28 -5.51 -13.04
CA ALA A 117 6.14 -4.72 -13.91
C ALA A 117 5.83 -3.21 -13.86
N HIS A 118 4.54 -2.86 -13.72
CA HIS A 118 4.03 -1.49 -13.80
C HIS A 118 3.87 -0.81 -12.44
N THR A 119 3.90 -1.60 -11.36
CA THR A 119 3.77 -1.06 -10.01
C THR A 119 5.11 -0.52 -9.53
N SER A 120 5.10 0.66 -8.91
CA SER A 120 6.30 1.31 -8.39
C SER A 120 6.76 0.65 -7.08
N VAL A 121 7.37 -0.53 -7.19
CA VAL A 121 7.96 -1.31 -6.09
C VAL A 121 9.42 -1.65 -6.39
N ILE A 122 10.16 -2.08 -5.36
CA ILE A 122 11.55 -2.55 -5.47
C ILE A 122 11.65 -3.73 -6.45
N GLN A 123 12.81 -3.88 -7.10
CA GLN A 123 13.02 -4.91 -8.13
C GLN A 123 12.77 -6.33 -7.61
N GLY A 124 13.14 -6.60 -6.35
CA GLY A 124 12.91 -7.91 -5.72
C GLY A 124 11.43 -8.26 -5.57
N TRP A 125 10.53 -7.28 -5.47
CA TRP A 125 9.09 -7.52 -5.53
C TRP A 125 8.62 -7.79 -6.96
N LYS A 126 9.10 -7.00 -7.93
CA LYS A 126 8.75 -7.20 -9.34
C LYS A 126 9.05 -8.61 -9.80
N GLU A 127 10.20 -9.14 -9.43
CA GLU A 127 10.62 -10.50 -9.78
C GLU A 127 10.09 -11.56 -8.81
N GLY A 128 10.04 -11.26 -7.50
CA GLY A 128 9.71 -12.19 -6.42
C GLY A 128 8.26 -12.68 -6.45
N LEU A 129 7.35 -11.81 -6.86
CA LEU A 129 5.92 -12.11 -6.89
C LEU A 129 5.52 -12.94 -8.12
N ILE A 130 6.32 -12.94 -9.19
CA ILE A 130 6.03 -13.71 -10.39
C ILE A 130 5.96 -15.21 -10.07
N GLY A 131 4.92 -15.86 -10.59
CA GLY A 131 4.65 -17.29 -10.41
C GLY A 131 3.99 -17.65 -9.07
N MET A 132 3.76 -16.70 -8.15
CA MET A 132 2.91 -16.99 -6.99
C MET A 132 1.45 -17.02 -7.40
N LYS A 133 0.59 -17.73 -6.66
CA LYS A 133 -0.86 -17.71 -6.92
C LYS A 133 -1.58 -16.79 -5.94
N VAL A 134 -2.58 -16.07 -6.44
CA VAL A 134 -3.52 -15.31 -5.60
C VAL A 134 -4.16 -16.25 -4.56
N GLY A 135 -4.29 -15.78 -3.32
CA GLY A 135 -4.67 -16.59 -2.15
C GLY A 135 -3.48 -17.20 -1.39
N GLY A 136 -2.29 -17.18 -2.01
CA GLY A 136 -1.05 -17.71 -1.47
C GLY A 136 -0.30 -16.75 -0.55
N VAL A 137 0.70 -17.28 0.14
CA VAL A 137 1.64 -16.55 1.00
C VAL A 137 3.06 -16.96 0.63
N ARG A 138 3.92 -15.99 0.37
CA ARG A 138 5.31 -16.19 -0.04
C ARG A 138 6.25 -15.39 0.85
N GLU A 139 7.34 -16.02 1.28
CA GLU A 139 8.50 -15.31 1.84
C GLU A 139 9.47 -14.97 0.71
N LEU A 140 9.89 -13.71 0.66
CA LEU A 140 10.92 -13.20 -0.23
C LEU A 140 12.17 -12.86 0.57
N THR A 141 13.32 -13.33 0.10
CA THR A 141 14.63 -12.90 0.61
C THR A 141 15.29 -12.08 -0.50
N ILE A 142 15.42 -10.78 -0.30
CA ILE A 142 15.77 -9.83 -1.34
C ILE A 142 17.18 -9.28 -1.10
N PRO A 143 18.13 -9.47 -2.04
CA PRO A 143 19.46 -8.90 -1.92
C PRO A 143 19.41 -7.38 -2.10
N ALA A 144 20.43 -6.69 -1.57
CA ALA A 144 20.39 -5.24 -1.45
C ALA A 144 20.26 -4.51 -2.79
N ASP A 145 20.90 -5.01 -3.85
CA ASP A 145 20.84 -4.49 -5.23
C ASP A 145 19.42 -4.56 -5.83
N LYS A 146 18.59 -5.51 -5.38
CA LYS A 146 17.17 -5.64 -5.74
C LYS A 146 16.22 -4.99 -4.73
N ALA A 147 16.76 -4.39 -3.66
CA ALA A 147 16.03 -3.64 -2.64
C ALA A 147 16.27 -2.12 -2.79
N TYR A 148 16.94 -1.48 -1.82
CA TYR A 148 17.22 -0.05 -1.79
C TYR A 148 18.70 0.30 -2.09
N GLY A 149 19.49 -0.70 -2.47
CA GLY A 149 20.88 -0.55 -2.92
C GLY A 149 21.77 0.19 -1.92
N ASN A 150 22.75 0.92 -2.45
CA ASN A 150 23.74 1.66 -1.68
C ASN A 150 23.19 2.91 -0.96
N LYS A 151 21.94 3.31 -1.23
CA LYS A 151 21.32 4.47 -0.58
C LYS A 151 20.60 4.10 0.71
N GLY A 152 20.05 2.89 0.79
CA GLY A 152 19.13 2.54 1.87
C GLY A 152 17.84 3.36 1.81
N GLN A 153 17.05 3.32 2.90
CA GLN A 153 15.81 4.08 3.02
C GLN A 153 15.42 4.29 4.50
N GLY A 154 15.24 5.57 4.88
CA GLY A 154 14.87 5.93 6.26
C GLY A 154 15.88 5.41 7.28
N ASP A 155 15.44 5.26 8.54
CA ASP A 155 16.33 4.93 9.65
C ASP A 155 16.58 3.41 9.81
N LYS A 156 15.68 2.59 9.26
CA LYS A 156 15.67 1.13 9.48
C LYS A 156 16.28 0.32 8.33
N ILE A 157 16.51 0.93 7.18
CA ILE A 157 17.12 0.27 6.02
C ILE A 157 18.44 0.99 5.70
N PRO A 158 19.58 0.52 6.24
CA PRO A 158 20.86 1.11 5.91
C PRO A 158 21.27 0.81 4.45
N ALA A 159 22.33 1.47 4.00
CA ALA A 159 22.96 1.17 2.71
C ALA A 159 23.35 -0.31 2.61
N ASN A 160 23.14 -0.89 1.42
CA ASN A 160 23.44 -2.28 1.10
C ASN A 160 22.73 -3.31 2.01
N ALA A 161 21.57 -2.97 2.56
CA ALA A 161 20.80 -3.87 3.39
C ALA A 161 19.96 -4.87 2.56
N PRO A 162 20.15 -6.18 2.74
CA PRO A 162 19.17 -7.16 2.28
C PRO A 162 17.93 -7.10 3.15
N LEU A 163 16.79 -7.52 2.58
CA LEU A 163 15.49 -7.46 3.23
C LEU A 163 14.79 -8.80 3.13
N LYS A 164 13.93 -9.08 4.10
CA LYS A 164 12.94 -10.15 3.98
C LYS A 164 11.53 -9.60 4.01
N PHE A 165 10.65 -10.27 3.29
CA PHE A 165 9.23 -9.97 3.28
C PHE A 165 8.42 -11.26 3.39
N VAL A 166 7.34 -11.22 4.16
CA VAL A 166 6.21 -12.13 3.94
C VAL A 166 5.17 -11.34 3.15
N VAL A 167 4.68 -11.93 2.06
CA VAL A 167 3.64 -11.33 1.21
C VAL A 167 2.49 -12.32 1.05
N MET A 168 1.28 -11.90 1.43
CA MET A 168 0.05 -12.61 1.14
C MET A 168 -0.64 -11.94 -0.04
N ALA A 169 -0.84 -12.68 -1.13
CA ALA A 169 -1.60 -12.21 -2.27
C ALA A 169 -3.09 -12.49 -2.06
N ILE A 170 -3.92 -11.48 -2.30
CA ILE A 170 -5.37 -11.58 -2.27
C ILE A 170 -5.93 -11.06 -3.60
N GLU A 171 -7.19 -11.41 -3.88
CA GLU A 171 -7.91 -10.81 -5.00
C GLU A 171 -7.94 -9.29 -4.82
N LYS A 172 -7.81 -8.56 -5.93
CA LYS A 172 -7.89 -7.10 -5.89
C LYS A 172 -9.29 -6.71 -5.41
N PRO A 173 -9.43 -6.02 -4.27
CA PRO A 173 -10.73 -5.57 -3.80
C PRO A 173 -11.31 -4.52 -4.76
N ALA A 174 -12.63 -4.39 -4.76
CA ALA A 174 -13.32 -3.38 -5.58
C ALA A 174 -12.76 -1.98 -5.27
N GLU A 175 -12.40 -1.24 -6.32
CA GLU A 175 -11.86 0.10 -6.16
C GLU A 175 -12.96 1.06 -5.70
N ILE A 176 -12.71 1.74 -4.58
CA ILE A 176 -13.63 2.73 -4.02
C ILE A 176 -13.07 4.11 -4.40
N PRO A 177 -13.57 4.74 -5.47
CA PRO A 177 -12.98 5.97 -6.00
C PRO A 177 -13.08 7.08 -4.97
N ARG A 178 -11.94 7.72 -4.68
CA ARG A 178 -11.90 8.86 -3.76
C ARG A 178 -12.67 10.03 -4.40
N PRO A 179 -13.54 10.70 -3.65
CA PRO A 179 -14.19 11.91 -4.14
C PRO A 179 -13.16 12.95 -4.57
N GLU A 180 -13.34 13.51 -5.76
CA GLU A 180 -12.51 14.60 -6.23
C GLU A 180 -12.92 15.91 -5.55
N MET A 181 -11.93 16.71 -5.17
CA MET A 181 -12.20 18.03 -4.62
C MET A 181 -12.83 18.91 -5.73
N PRO A 182 -14.00 19.54 -5.49
CA PRO A 182 -14.60 20.46 -6.44
C PRO A 182 -13.68 21.62 -6.83
N GLU A 183 -13.72 22.04 -8.10
CA GLU A 183 -12.89 23.13 -8.62
C GLU A 183 -13.08 24.44 -7.86
N VAL A 184 -14.29 24.74 -7.38
CA VAL A 184 -14.58 25.92 -6.56
C VAL A 184 -13.78 25.91 -5.25
N ILE A 185 -13.62 24.74 -4.62
CA ILE A 185 -12.80 24.58 -3.42
C ILE A 185 -11.32 24.70 -3.79
N LYS A 186 -10.86 24.06 -4.87
CA LYS A 186 -9.47 24.17 -5.32
C LYS A 186 -9.08 25.61 -5.65
N ARG A 187 -9.97 26.36 -6.31
CA ARG A 187 -9.78 27.79 -6.62
C ARG A 187 -9.65 28.61 -5.34
N TYR A 188 -10.50 28.34 -4.34
CA TYR A 188 -10.43 29.00 -3.04
C TYR A 188 -9.11 28.76 -2.31
N TYR A 189 -8.58 27.53 -2.34
CA TYR A 189 -7.29 27.25 -1.71
C TYR A 189 -6.10 27.85 -2.48
N ARG A 190 -6.12 27.80 -3.83
CA ARG A 190 -5.11 28.46 -4.67
C ARG A 190 -5.05 29.97 -4.43
N SER A 191 -6.19 30.64 -4.27
CA SER A 191 -6.22 32.09 -3.98
C SER A 191 -5.62 32.44 -2.61
N ARG A 192 -5.49 31.46 -1.71
CA ARG A 192 -4.84 31.60 -0.40
C ARG A 192 -3.39 31.12 -0.36
N GLY A 193 -2.80 30.83 -1.53
CA GLY A 193 -1.42 30.36 -1.63
C GLY A 193 -1.21 28.92 -1.13
N LEU A 194 -2.30 28.15 -0.99
CA LEU A 194 -2.22 26.74 -0.61
C LEU A 194 -2.15 25.86 -1.87
N ASN A 195 -1.26 24.86 -1.83
CA ASN A 195 -1.13 23.88 -2.91
C ASN A 195 -2.21 22.79 -2.76
N VAL A 196 -3.02 22.59 -3.80
CA VAL A 196 -4.19 21.70 -3.81
C VAL A 196 -4.40 21.01 -5.14
#